data_AF-A0A2B4RCR5-F1
#
_entry.id   AF-A0A2B4RCR5-F1
#
_cell.length_a   1.000
_cell.length_b   1.000
_cell.length_c   1.000
_cell.angle_alpha   90.00
_cell.angle_beta   90.00
_cell.angle_gamma   90.00
#
_symmetry.space_group_name_H-M   'P 1'
#
loop_
_entity.id
_entity.type
_entity.pdbx_description
1 polymer ?
#
loop_
_entity_poly.entity_id
_entity_poly.type
_entity_poly.pdbx_seq_one_letter_code
_entity_poly.pdbx_strand_id
1 'polypeptide(L)'
;MCGDEFRLRNFKFWHPIQRDFAESRWLSLPVFVTYRVIVTAYNLGWLFYNIYLFRAKLFIYLTNWTFLILNIYFVYATTLSCIALYKDKKKRNEALPKASGQDGPDEYIEIGTGDDSDRTDAREVDNLRLHHKVLWVIYVISATGGVWITAGYWTVLFEDDPVDANNITKHALNSVFMVIDTSLSSIPIRLFHWVYALLYFAVYILFSVFYWLAGGTNNGGKPYIYSALNYDDFKKTTAILLVVFLLVWLSLPVFVAYRLIVTAYNLGWLGYNIYEFRAKLFIFLTNWTFLILNIYFVFGTTLSCIALHQDRKMLKKPARMRSGQVGPTEDLEMGPGNNSDDVDGREVDALRWHHKIFWFLYVLSATGGVWITAGYWTVLFEGDPVDANNITKHALNTVFMVIDTFLSKIPIRLLHWVYPLLYLAIYILFSVIYWLADGTNNNGEPFIYSALNYNDFQLTFGILLVVFLLVVLPILHLILFGVTKLRDHLSKK
;
A
#
# COMPACT_ATOMS: atom_id res chain seq x y z
N MET A 1 -8.24 2.60 -14.63
CA MET A 1 -7.15 1.88 -15.33
C MET A 1 -6.34 0.88 -14.48
N CYS A 2 -6.46 0.78 -13.15
CA CYS A 2 -5.80 -0.28 -12.35
C CYS A 2 -6.77 -1.41 -11.89
N GLY A 3 -7.97 -1.50 -12.48
CA GLY A 3 -8.92 -2.57 -12.17
C GLY A 3 -8.45 -3.94 -12.67
N ASP A 4 -7.56 -3.96 -13.66
CA ASP A 4 -7.13 -5.18 -14.31
C ASP A 4 -6.03 -5.91 -13.53
N GLU A 5 -5.13 -5.19 -12.86
CA GLU A 5 -4.03 -5.75 -12.04
C GLU A 5 -4.53 -6.63 -10.88
N PHE A 6 -5.68 -6.31 -10.27
CA PHE A 6 -6.26 -7.07 -9.15
C PHE A 6 -7.28 -8.13 -9.58
N ARG A 7 -7.45 -8.38 -10.88
CA ARG A 7 -8.26 -9.51 -11.35
C ARG A 7 -7.60 -10.82 -10.89
N LEU A 8 -8.41 -11.78 -10.45
CA LEU A 8 -7.94 -13.13 -10.06
C LEU A 8 -7.05 -13.81 -11.13
N ARG A 9 -7.16 -13.42 -12.40
CA ARG A 9 -6.29 -13.91 -13.48
C ARG A 9 -4.82 -13.50 -13.28
N ASN A 10 -4.56 -12.31 -12.74
CA ASN A 10 -3.21 -11.80 -12.53
C ASN A 10 -2.53 -12.36 -11.28
N PHE A 11 -3.25 -13.13 -10.46
CA PHE A 11 -2.64 -14.07 -9.52
C PHE A 11 -1.75 -15.09 -10.25
N LYS A 12 -2.20 -15.62 -11.40
CA LYS A 12 -1.42 -16.59 -12.16
C LYS A 12 -0.21 -15.93 -12.83
N PHE A 13 0.89 -16.67 -12.89
CA PHE A 13 2.07 -16.33 -13.67
C PHE A 13 1.81 -16.65 -15.15
N TRP A 14 1.31 -15.67 -15.90
CA TRP A 14 1.10 -15.75 -17.35
C TRP A 14 1.70 -14.51 -18.00
N HIS A 15 2.40 -14.61 -19.12
CA HIS A 15 2.92 -13.44 -19.84
C HIS A 15 3.11 -13.81 -21.32
N PRO A 16 2.67 -12.97 -22.28
CA PRO A 16 2.69 -13.34 -23.70
C PRO A 16 4.10 -13.42 -24.29
N ILE A 17 5.08 -12.68 -23.74
CA ILE A 17 6.42 -12.51 -24.32
C ILE A 17 7.49 -13.17 -23.44
N GLN A 18 8.06 -14.29 -23.88
CA GLN A 18 9.11 -14.99 -23.11
C GLN A 18 10.43 -14.20 -23.04
N ARG A 19 10.73 -13.39 -24.07
CA ARG A 19 12.01 -12.66 -24.20
C ARG A 19 12.24 -11.65 -23.07
N ASP A 20 11.16 -11.12 -22.52
CA ASP A 20 11.18 -10.14 -21.42
C ASP A 20 11.87 -10.66 -20.15
N PHE A 21 11.95 -11.98 -19.97
CA PHE A 21 12.62 -12.59 -18.82
C PHE A 21 14.15 -12.69 -18.97
N ALA A 22 14.68 -12.44 -20.17
CA ALA A 22 16.11 -12.57 -20.49
C ALA A 22 16.75 -11.27 -20.98
N GLU A 23 15.95 -10.29 -21.39
CA GLU A 23 16.40 -9.05 -22.04
C GLU A 23 16.20 -7.81 -21.13
N SER A 24 16.87 -6.72 -21.49
CA SER A 24 16.77 -5.43 -20.79
C SER A 24 15.91 -4.45 -21.60
N ARG A 25 15.26 -3.51 -20.91
CA ARG A 25 14.53 -2.40 -21.54
C ARG A 25 15.44 -1.30 -22.07
N TRP A 26 16.63 -1.16 -21.48
CA TRP A 26 17.49 0.01 -21.66
C TRP A 26 18.85 -0.33 -22.26
N LEU A 27 19.37 -1.52 -21.95
CA LEU A 27 20.73 -1.92 -22.30
C LEU A 27 20.73 -2.91 -23.45
N SER A 28 21.77 -2.85 -24.28
CA SER A 28 22.00 -3.91 -25.26
C SER A 28 22.25 -5.24 -24.56
N LEU A 29 21.82 -6.34 -25.19
CA LEU A 29 21.90 -7.69 -24.61
C LEU A 29 23.32 -8.08 -24.13
N PRO A 30 24.43 -7.77 -24.84
CA PRO A 30 25.78 -8.05 -24.35
C PRO A 30 26.13 -7.28 -23.06
N VAL A 31 25.76 -6.00 -22.97
CA VAL A 31 26.03 -5.16 -21.79
C VAL A 31 25.21 -5.64 -20.60
N PHE A 32 23.94 -5.98 -20.82
CA PHE A 32 23.07 -6.51 -19.78
C PHE A 32 23.53 -7.86 -19.22
N VAL A 33 23.97 -8.77 -20.10
CA VAL A 33 24.56 -10.06 -19.69
C VAL A 33 25.83 -9.85 -18.87
N THR A 34 26.69 -8.91 -19.28
CA THR A 34 27.94 -8.60 -18.56
C THR A 34 27.65 -8.12 -17.13
N TYR A 35 26.71 -7.19 -16.97
CA TYR A 35 26.22 -6.76 -15.66
C TYR A 35 25.73 -7.94 -14.80
N ARG A 36 24.86 -8.79 -15.35
CA ARG A 36 24.29 -9.93 -14.63
C ARG A 36 25.34 -10.95 -14.20
N VAL A 37 26.35 -11.21 -15.03
CA VAL A 37 27.48 -12.09 -14.69
C VAL A 37 28.29 -11.52 -13.52
N ILE A 38 28.62 -10.22 -13.54
CA ILE A 38 29.36 -9.56 -12.45
C ILE A 38 28.60 -9.64 -11.13
N VAL A 39 27.31 -9.28 -11.13
CA VAL A 39 26.46 -9.32 -9.93
C VAL A 39 26.30 -10.75 -9.42
N THR A 40 26.13 -11.72 -10.31
CA THR A 40 26.02 -13.13 -9.92
C THR A 40 27.32 -13.64 -9.28
N ALA A 41 28.47 -13.32 -9.87
CA ALA A 41 29.77 -13.72 -9.32
C ALA A 41 30.02 -13.09 -7.94
N TYR A 42 29.70 -11.80 -7.77
CA TYR A 42 29.79 -11.11 -6.49
C TYR A 42 28.94 -11.79 -5.41
N ASN A 43 27.65 -12.02 -5.70
CA ASN A 43 26.73 -12.61 -4.73
C ASN A 43 27.10 -14.06 -4.37
N LEU A 44 27.54 -14.86 -5.35
CA LEU A 44 27.99 -16.23 -5.11
C LEU A 44 29.26 -16.27 -4.24
N GLY A 45 30.21 -15.36 -4.47
CA GLY A 45 31.41 -15.25 -3.64
C GLY A 45 31.07 -15.03 -2.16
N TRP A 46 30.17 -14.09 -1.88
CA TRP A 46 29.68 -13.84 -0.53
C TRP A 46 28.85 -15.00 0.02
N LEU A 47 28.04 -15.67 -0.79
CA LEU A 47 27.27 -16.84 -0.35
C LEU A 47 28.19 -17.96 0.12
N PHE A 48 29.23 -18.31 -0.66
CA PHE A 48 30.19 -19.35 -0.29
C PHE A 48 30.99 -18.98 0.96
N TYR A 49 31.42 -17.72 1.08
CA TYR A 49 32.08 -17.21 2.28
C TYR A 49 31.21 -17.41 3.54
N ASN A 50 29.91 -17.11 3.43
CA ASN A 50 28.99 -17.25 4.55
C ASN A 50 28.65 -18.71 4.89
N ILE A 51 28.54 -19.58 3.89
CA ILE A 51 28.38 -21.03 4.10
C ILE A 51 29.59 -21.58 4.85
N TYR A 52 30.79 -21.16 4.46
CA TYR A 52 32.04 -21.55 5.13
C TYR A 52 32.06 -21.12 6.60
N LEU A 53 31.70 -19.87 6.91
CA LEU A 53 31.73 -19.34 8.27
C LEU A 53 30.63 -19.88 9.18
N PHE A 54 29.36 -19.86 8.74
CA PHE A 54 28.21 -20.08 9.63
C PHE A 54 27.61 -21.49 9.52
N ARG A 55 28.06 -22.31 8.57
CA ARG A 55 27.63 -23.71 8.36
C ARG A 55 26.11 -23.87 8.42
N ALA A 56 25.60 -24.85 9.17
CA ALA A 56 24.17 -25.15 9.27
C ALA A 56 23.36 -24.02 9.93
N LYS A 57 23.94 -23.26 10.86
CA LYS A 57 23.25 -22.13 11.53
C LYS A 57 22.96 -20.98 10.57
N LEU A 58 23.56 -20.94 9.38
CA LEU A 58 23.17 -20.01 8.34
C LEU A 58 21.69 -20.12 7.98
N PHE A 59 21.16 -21.35 7.93
CA PHE A 59 19.81 -21.66 7.46
C PHE A 59 18.71 -21.43 8.49
N ILE A 60 19.00 -20.83 9.65
CA ILE A 60 17.93 -20.46 10.59
C ILE A 60 17.45 -19.02 10.38
N TYR A 61 18.26 -18.15 9.74
CA TYR A 61 17.96 -16.73 9.61
C TYR A 61 17.23 -16.42 8.30
N LEU A 62 16.13 -15.67 8.39
CA LEU A 62 15.34 -15.18 7.26
C LEU A 62 16.18 -14.40 6.24
N THR A 63 17.09 -13.55 6.72
CA THR A 63 18.03 -12.81 5.87
C THR A 63 18.84 -13.75 4.98
N ASN A 64 19.33 -14.87 5.53
CA ASN A 64 20.13 -15.83 4.77
C ASN A 64 19.25 -16.65 3.81
N TRP A 65 18.00 -16.97 4.17
CA TRP A 65 17.05 -17.57 3.24
C TRP A 65 16.78 -16.64 2.05
N THR A 66 16.53 -15.36 2.32
CA THR A 66 16.26 -14.36 1.27
C THR A 66 17.50 -14.16 0.40
N PHE A 67 18.69 -14.10 1.00
CA PHE A 67 19.96 -13.99 0.27
C PHE A 67 20.25 -15.23 -0.60
N LEU A 68 19.91 -16.44 -0.13
CA LEU A 68 20.01 -17.66 -0.92
C LEU A 68 19.07 -17.65 -2.13
N ILE A 69 17.81 -17.26 -1.93
CA ILE A 69 16.81 -17.16 -3.01
C ILE A 69 17.24 -16.11 -4.04
N LEU A 70 17.79 -14.97 -3.59
CA LEU A 70 18.37 -13.95 -4.46
C LEU A 70 19.55 -14.49 -5.29
N ASN A 71 20.41 -15.31 -4.71
CA ASN A 71 21.49 -15.96 -5.47
C ASN A 71 20.95 -16.93 -6.51
N ILE A 72 19.95 -17.74 -6.16
CA ILE A 72 19.27 -18.63 -7.10
C ILE A 72 18.63 -17.82 -8.23
N TYR A 73 18.00 -16.69 -7.92
CA TYR A 73 17.45 -15.75 -8.89
C TYR A 73 18.53 -15.31 -9.89
N PHE A 74 19.62 -14.72 -9.41
CA PHE A 74 20.66 -14.15 -10.26
C PHE A 74 21.35 -15.21 -11.12
N VAL A 75 21.62 -16.41 -10.60
CA VAL A 75 22.15 -17.53 -11.39
C VAL A 75 21.18 -17.91 -12.52
N TYR A 76 19.90 -18.04 -12.21
CA TYR A 76 18.88 -18.44 -13.18
C TYR A 76 18.68 -17.34 -14.24
N ALA A 77 18.51 -16.10 -13.82
CA ALA A 77 18.31 -14.95 -14.69
C ALA A 77 19.52 -14.74 -15.63
N THR A 78 20.75 -14.88 -15.10
CA THR A 78 21.99 -14.81 -15.89
C THR A 78 22.06 -15.94 -16.91
N THR A 79 21.71 -17.16 -16.53
CA THR A 79 21.70 -18.32 -17.43
C THR A 79 20.75 -18.07 -18.62
N LEU A 80 19.55 -17.54 -18.37
CA LEU A 80 18.59 -17.23 -19.44
C LEU A 80 19.08 -16.09 -20.35
N SER A 81 19.67 -15.03 -19.79
CA SER A 81 20.26 -13.94 -20.57
C SER A 81 21.45 -14.42 -21.42
N CYS A 82 22.30 -15.31 -20.90
CA CYS A 82 23.39 -15.93 -21.66
C CYS A 82 22.86 -16.79 -22.82
N ILE A 83 21.83 -17.60 -22.58
CA ILE A 83 21.17 -18.40 -23.63
C ILE A 83 20.57 -17.49 -24.70
N ALA A 84 19.95 -16.38 -24.31
CA ALA A 84 19.40 -15.40 -25.26
C ALA A 84 20.51 -14.79 -26.12
N LEU A 85 21.63 -14.37 -25.52
CA LEU A 85 22.78 -13.82 -26.24
C LEU A 85 23.41 -14.83 -27.21
N TYR A 86 23.53 -16.10 -26.80
CA TYR A 86 24.02 -17.17 -27.65
C TYR A 86 23.11 -17.37 -28.88
N LYS A 87 21.79 -17.39 -28.67
CA LYS A 87 20.81 -17.52 -29.76
C LYS A 87 20.85 -16.32 -30.72
N ASP A 88 21.02 -15.11 -30.20
CA ASP A 88 21.14 -13.90 -31.03
C ASP A 88 22.41 -13.94 -31.90
N LYS A 89 23.56 -14.29 -31.32
CA LYS A 89 24.81 -14.47 -32.07
C LYS A 89 24.71 -15.57 -33.12
N LYS A 90 24.11 -16.71 -32.77
CA LYS A 90 23.91 -17.82 -33.72
C LYS A 90 23.07 -17.38 -34.93
N LYS A 91 21.95 -16.69 -34.70
CA LYS A 91 21.10 -16.15 -35.79
C LYS A 91 21.84 -15.17 -36.69
N ARG A 92 22.64 -14.24 -36.12
CA ARG A 92 23.46 -13.30 -36.91
C ARG A 92 24.49 -14.04 -37.76
N ASN A 93 25.17 -15.03 -37.18
CA ASN A 93 26.17 -15.84 -37.87
C ASN A 93 25.57 -16.75 -38.95
N GLU A 94 24.32 -17.17 -38.82
CA GLU A 94 23.59 -17.95 -39.85
C GLU A 94 22.96 -17.06 -40.95
N ALA A 95 22.77 -15.76 -40.69
CA ALA A 95 22.29 -14.78 -41.67
C ALA A 95 23.42 -14.22 -42.56
N LEU A 96 24.63 -14.07 -42.01
CA LEU A 96 25.82 -13.57 -42.71
C LEU A 96 26.31 -14.42 -43.92
N PRO A 97 26.09 -15.75 -44.05
CA PRO A 97 26.54 -16.52 -45.21
C PRO A 97 25.57 -16.50 -46.40
N LYS A 98 24.35 -15.95 -46.26
CA LYS A 98 23.33 -15.93 -47.33
C LYS A 98 23.37 -14.67 -48.21
N ALA A 99 24.21 -13.69 -47.86
CA ALA A 99 24.32 -12.43 -48.59
C ALA A 99 25.50 -12.38 -49.59
N SER A 100 26.23 -13.49 -49.80
CA SER A 100 27.42 -13.54 -50.66
C SER A 100 27.27 -14.54 -51.81
N GLY A 101 26.20 -14.40 -52.60
CA GLY A 101 26.00 -15.23 -53.79
C GLY A 101 24.93 -14.70 -54.74
N GLN A 102 25.41 -14.09 -55.83
CA GLN A 102 24.75 -13.77 -57.11
C GLN A 102 23.83 -12.54 -57.20
N ASP A 103 24.37 -11.54 -57.91
CA ASP A 103 23.70 -10.41 -58.54
C ASP A 103 22.60 -10.86 -59.53
N GLY A 104 21.43 -10.22 -59.46
CA GLY A 104 20.30 -10.31 -60.39
C GLY A 104 19.30 -9.18 -60.07
N PRO A 105 18.63 -8.58 -61.07
CA PRO A 105 18.17 -7.20 -61.02
C PRO A 105 17.06 -6.98 -59.99
N ASP A 106 17.04 -5.78 -59.43
CA ASP A 106 16.11 -5.26 -58.42
C ASP A 106 14.67 -5.70 -58.65
N GLU A 107 14.30 -6.83 -58.04
CA GLU A 107 12.91 -7.13 -57.73
C GLU A 107 12.62 -6.33 -56.47
N TYR A 108 12.01 -5.16 -56.65
CA TYR A 108 11.32 -4.46 -55.58
C TYR A 108 10.38 -5.46 -54.91
N ILE A 109 10.82 -6.06 -53.81
CA ILE A 109 9.92 -6.75 -52.89
C ILE A 109 9.04 -5.63 -52.34
N GLU A 110 7.85 -5.53 -52.92
CA GLU A 110 6.70 -4.88 -52.31
C GLU A 110 6.74 -5.24 -50.82
N ILE A 111 6.97 -4.23 -50.00
CA ILE A 111 6.54 -4.27 -48.60
C ILE A 111 5.03 -4.38 -48.72
N GLY A 112 4.54 -5.61 -48.78
CA GLY A 112 3.14 -5.90 -48.67
C GLY A 112 2.66 -5.16 -47.45
N THR A 113 1.84 -4.13 -47.68
CA THR A 113 0.93 -3.58 -46.71
C THR A 113 0.04 -4.74 -46.30
N GLY A 114 0.53 -5.52 -45.34
CA GLY A 114 -0.20 -6.55 -44.66
C GLY A 114 -1.38 -5.86 -44.01
N ASP A 115 -2.53 -6.11 -44.62
CA ASP A 115 -3.86 -5.72 -44.25
C ASP A 115 -3.99 -5.48 -42.74
N ASP A 116 -4.14 -4.22 -42.36
CA ASP A 116 -4.41 -3.74 -41.01
C ASP A 116 -5.89 -4.01 -40.62
N SER A 117 -6.41 -5.16 -41.05
CA SER A 117 -7.77 -5.62 -40.79
C SER A 117 -7.80 -7.09 -40.40
N ASP A 118 -7.18 -7.41 -39.28
CA ASP A 118 -7.75 -8.42 -38.39
C ASP A 118 -7.52 -8.05 -36.93
N ARG A 119 -8.20 -6.96 -36.52
CA ARG A 119 -8.46 -6.63 -35.11
C ARG A 119 -9.57 -7.52 -34.55
N THR A 120 -9.51 -8.82 -34.81
CA THR A 120 -10.31 -9.81 -34.08
C THR A 120 -9.59 -10.18 -32.79
N ASP A 121 -10.10 -9.64 -31.68
CA ASP A 121 -9.92 -10.10 -30.30
C ASP A 121 -8.77 -11.08 -30.07
N ALA A 122 -7.55 -10.54 -29.91
CA ALA A 122 -6.40 -11.28 -29.43
C ALA A 122 -6.71 -11.85 -28.04
N ARG A 123 -7.24 -13.08 -27.98
CA ARG A 123 -7.25 -13.89 -26.76
C ARG A 123 -5.81 -13.99 -26.29
N GLU A 124 -5.48 -13.29 -25.22
CA GLU A 124 -4.16 -13.32 -24.57
C GLU A 124 -3.80 -14.76 -24.14
N VAL A 125 -3.06 -15.48 -24.99
CA VAL A 125 -2.61 -16.86 -24.74
C VAL A 125 -1.40 -16.85 -23.80
N ASP A 126 -1.43 -17.67 -22.75
CA ASP A 126 -0.29 -17.88 -21.86
C ASP A 126 0.81 -18.67 -22.58
N ASN A 127 1.81 -17.96 -23.09
CA ASN A 127 2.95 -18.56 -23.77
C ASN A 127 4.11 -18.90 -22.82
N LEU A 128 3.95 -18.72 -21.50
CA LEU A 128 5.07 -18.79 -20.57
C LEU A 128 5.39 -20.25 -20.19
N ARG A 129 6.63 -20.70 -20.46
CA ARG A 129 7.09 -22.04 -20.04
C ARG A 129 7.30 -22.12 -18.52
N LEU A 130 7.21 -23.32 -17.94
CA LEU A 130 7.34 -23.55 -16.50
C LEU A 130 8.59 -22.90 -15.88
N HIS A 131 9.74 -23.00 -16.54
CA HIS A 131 11.00 -22.40 -16.05
C HIS A 131 10.91 -20.88 -15.89
N HIS A 132 10.23 -20.18 -16.80
CA HIS A 132 10.04 -18.73 -16.67
C HIS A 132 9.06 -18.39 -15.53
N LYS A 133 8.02 -19.21 -15.32
CA LYS A 133 7.10 -19.04 -14.17
C LYS A 133 7.83 -19.23 -12.84
N VAL A 134 8.69 -20.24 -12.74
CA VAL A 134 9.53 -20.49 -11.56
C VAL A 134 10.50 -19.33 -11.33
N LEU A 135 11.17 -18.85 -12.38
CA LEU A 135 12.03 -17.66 -12.29
C LEU A 135 11.24 -16.45 -11.78
N TRP A 136 10.01 -16.25 -12.27
CA TRP A 136 9.18 -15.11 -11.89
C TRP A 136 8.78 -15.15 -10.41
N VAL A 137 8.43 -16.33 -9.88
CA VAL A 137 8.17 -16.51 -8.43
C VAL A 137 9.42 -16.14 -7.63
N ILE A 138 10.58 -16.67 -8.02
CA ILE A 138 11.85 -16.44 -7.35
C ILE A 138 12.25 -14.96 -7.39
N TYR A 139 12.06 -14.31 -8.55
CA TYR A 139 12.25 -12.87 -8.73
C TYR A 139 11.36 -12.07 -7.78
N VAL A 140 10.06 -12.37 -7.73
CA VAL A 140 9.10 -11.66 -6.88
C VAL A 140 9.51 -11.74 -5.42
N ILE A 141 9.84 -12.95 -4.92
CA ILE A 141 10.30 -13.17 -3.55
C ILE A 141 11.61 -12.42 -3.29
N SER A 142 12.55 -12.45 -4.23
CA SER A 142 13.85 -11.77 -4.07
C SER A 142 13.69 -10.24 -4.04
N ALA A 143 12.89 -9.68 -4.95
CA ALA A 143 12.73 -8.24 -5.13
C ALA A 143 12.03 -7.61 -3.92
N THR A 144 10.93 -8.21 -3.48
CA THR A 144 10.20 -7.75 -2.29
C THR A 144 10.94 -8.11 -1.00
N GLY A 145 11.46 -9.33 -0.90
CA GLY A 145 12.21 -9.81 0.25
C GLY A 145 13.43 -8.96 0.54
N GLY A 146 14.21 -8.57 -0.49
CA GLY A 146 15.37 -7.70 -0.33
C GLY A 146 15.04 -6.38 0.35
N VAL A 147 13.99 -5.68 -0.12
CA VAL A 147 13.57 -4.39 0.44
C VAL A 147 13.07 -4.53 1.88
N TRP A 148 12.26 -5.56 2.16
CA TRP A 148 11.76 -5.82 3.52
C TRP A 148 12.87 -6.20 4.49
N ILE A 149 13.87 -6.97 4.05
CA ILE A 149 15.02 -7.33 4.87
C ILE A 149 15.89 -6.12 5.16
N THR A 150 16.11 -5.24 4.19
CA THR A 150 16.83 -3.98 4.42
C THR A 150 16.08 -3.12 5.43
N ALA A 151 14.80 -2.84 5.21
CA ALA A 151 14.01 -2.04 6.14
C ALA A 151 13.97 -2.67 7.54
N GLY A 152 13.55 -3.93 7.65
CA GLY A 152 13.40 -4.62 8.93
C GLY A 152 14.72 -4.77 9.69
N TYR A 153 15.83 -5.01 8.99
CA TYR A 153 17.13 -5.08 9.66
C TYR A 153 17.52 -3.73 10.25
N TRP A 154 17.60 -2.68 9.44
CA TRP A 154 18.11 -1.39 9.87
C TRP A 154 17.19 -0.64 10.83
N THR A 155 15.88 -0.92 10.83
CA THR A 155 14.94 -0.23 11.72
C THR A 155 14.54 -1.02 12.96
N VAL A 156 14.58 -2.36 12.92
CA VAL A 156 14.04 -3.21 14.00
C VAL A 156 15.09 -4.10 14.63
N LEU A 157 16.05 -4.61 13.85
CA LEU A 157 16.99 -5.65 14.32
C LEU A 157 18.42 -5.14 14.55
N PHE A 158 18.77 -3.97 14.01
CA PHE A 158 20.10 -3.38 14.15
C PHE A 158 20.26 -2.78 15.54
N GLU A 159 21.09 -3.43 16.36
CA GLU A 159 21.45 -2.95 17.71
C GLU A 159 22.96 -2.67 17.75
N ASP A 160 23.79 -3.72 17.90
CA ASP A 160 25.24 -3.61 18.13
C ASP A 160 26.09 -4.43 17.13
N ASP A 161 25.54 -4.80 15.97
CA ASP A 161 26.28 -5.57 14.97
C ASP A 161 27.35 -4.70 14.28
N PRO A 162 28.58 -5.21 14.06
CA PRO A 162 29.59 -4.49 13.30
C PRO A 162 29.12 -4.29 11.86
N VAL A 163 29.17 -3.04 11.38
CA VAL A 163 28.86 -2.67 10.00
C VAL A 163 30.04 -3.02 9.11
N ASP A 164 30.19 -4.31 8.82
CA ASP A 164 31.21 -4.85 7.92
C ASP A 164 30.67 -5.10 6.51
N ALA A 165 31.55 -5.44 5.58
CA ALA A 165 31.17 -5.69 4.18
C ALA A 165 30.17 -6.85 4.02
N ASN A 166 30.20 -7.83 4.93
CA ASN A 166 29.28 -8.96 4.92
C ASN A 166 27.87 -8.53 5.35
N ASN A 167 27.80 -7.72 6.41
CA ASN A 167 26.59 -7.13 6.94
C ASN A 167 25.91 -6.26 5.88
N ILE A 168 26.65 -5.31 5.31
CA ILE A 168 26.17 -4.44 4.22
C ILE A 168 25.69 -5.28 3.04
N THR A 169 26.41 -6.35 2.67
CA THR A 169 26.02 -7.21 1.54
C THR A 169 24.66 -7.87 1.74
N LYS A 170 24.41 -8.43 2.93
CA LYS A 170 23.17 -9.18 3.20
C LYS A 170 21.99 -8.30 3.58
N HIS A 171 22.23 -7.13 4.16
CA HIS A 171 21.20 -6.27 4.73
C HIS A 171 20.96 -4.98 3.95
N ALA A 172 21.83 -4.59 3.01
CA ALA A 172 21.64 -3.39 2.18
C ALA A 172 21.82 -3.66 0.68
N LEU A 173 22.92 -4.29 0.25
CA LEU A 173 23.18 -4.48 -1.19
C LEU A 173 22.20 -5.42 -1.87
N ASN A 174 21.59 -6.36 -1.13
CA ASN A 174 20.53 -7.22 -1.64
C ASN A 174 19.35 -6.42 -2.24
N SER A 175 18.86 -5.40 -1.55
CA SER A 175 17.79 -4.53 -2.05
C SER A 175 18.28 -3.64 -3.19
N VAL A 176 19.50 -3.10 -3.10
CA VAL A 176 20.11 -2.31 -4.17
C VAL A 176 20.21 -3.10 -5.47
N PHE A 177 20.73 -4.33 -5.43
CA PHE A 177 20.83 -5.19 -6.61
C PHE A 177 19.45 -5.52 -7.19
N MET A 178 18.45 -5.78 -6.35
CA MET A 178 17.10 -6.05 -6.84
C MET A 178 16.44 -4.80 -7.43
N VAL A 179 16.65 -3.61 -6.86
CA VAL A 179 16.13 -2.35 -7.42
C VAL A 179 16.78 -2.06 -8.78
N ILE A 180 18.10 -2.22 -8.88
CA ILE A 180 18.83 -2.04 -10.15
C ILE A 180 18.36 -3.08 -11.18
N ASP A 181 18.34 -4.37 -10.83
CA ASP A 181 17.91 -5.40 -11.78
C ASP A 181 16.44 -5.24 -12.18
N THR A 182 15.55 -4.86 -11.26
CA THR A 182 14.15 -4.50 -11.57
C THR A 182 14.05 -3.32 -12.54
N SER A 183 14.90 -2.31 -12.38
CA SER A 183 14.92 -1.14 -13.26
C SER A 183 15.45 -1.45 -14.66
N LEU A 184 16.41 -2.38 -14.76
CA LEU A 184 17.07 -2.74 -16.02
C LEU A 184 16.35 -3.86 -16.78
N SER A 185 15.75 -4.80 -16.07
CA SER A 185 15.12 -6.00 -16.59
C SER A 185 13.77 -5.71 -17.25
N SER A 186 13.45 -6.48 -18.30
CA SER A 186 12.13 -6.43 -18.92
C SER A 186 11.06 -7.25 -18.18
N ILE A 187 11.43 -7.99 -17.11
CA ILE A 187 10.52 -8.87 -16.37
C ILE A 187 9.26 -8.08 -15.95
N PRO A 188 8.06 -8.58 -16.25
CA PRO A 188 6.82 -7.92 -15.85
C PRO A 188 6.68 -7.87 -14.33
N ILE A 189 6.34 -6.70 -13.80
CA ILE A 189 5.96 -6.51 -12.41
C ILE A 189 4.44 -6.54 -12.35
N ARG A 190 3.90 -7.43 -11.53
CA ARG A 190 2.46 -7.48 -11.24
C ARG A 190 2.23 -7.18 -9.78
N LEU A 191 1.38 -6.20 -9.52
CA LEU A 191 1.10 -5.79 -8.16
C LEU A 191 0.58 -6.96 -7.33
N PHE A 192 -0.30 -7.81 -7.86
CA PHE A 192 -0.87 -8.96 -7.15
C PHE A 192 0.16 -10.01 -6.71
N HIS A 193 1.34 -10.07 -7.34
CA HIS A 193 2.35 -11.08 -7.00
C HIS A 193 3.04 -10.86 -5.65
N TRP A 194 2.91 -9.68 -5.04
CA TRP A 194 3.35 -9.43 -3.66
C TRP A 194 2.82 -10.46 -2.64
N VAL A 195 1.65 -11.06 -2.88
CA VAL A 195 1.08 -12.15 -2.05
C VAL A 195 2.04 -13.33 -1.93
N TYR A 196 2.82 -13.65 -2.96
CA TYR A 196 3.78 -14.76 -2.91
C TYR A 196 4.96 -14.47 -1.98
N ALA A 197 5.38 -13.21 -1.89
CA ALA A 197 6.39 -12.79 -0.93
C ALA A 197 5.89 -12.85 0.51
N LEU A 198 4.62 -12.49 0.72
CA LEU A 198 3.96 -12.60 2.01
C LEU A 198 3.83 -14.07 2.45
N LEU A 199 3.42 -14.96 1.54
CA LEU A 199 3.39 -16.39 1.80
C LEU A 199 4.78 -16.92 2.18
N TYR A 200 5.83 -16.45 1.53
CA TYR A 200 7.21 -16.78 1.88
C TYR A 200 7.57 -16.36 3.32
N PHE A 201 7.22 -15.14 3.75
CA PHE A 201 7.42 -14.72 5.13
C PHE A 201 6.57 -15.53 6.13
N ALA A 202 5.33 -15.86 5.78
CA ALA A 202 4.47 -16.72 6.61
C ALA A 202 5.07 -18.13 6.78
N VAL A 203 5.64 -18.71 5.73
CA VAL A 203 6.36 -20.00 5.79
C VAL A 203 7.57 -19.90 6.71
N TYR A 204 8.32 -18.80 6.66
CA TYR A 204 9.45 -18.61 7.58
C TYR A 204 8.99 -18.50 9.03
N ILE A 205 7.91 -17.75 9.32
CA ILE A 205 7.35 -17.66 10.67
C ILE A 205 6.90 -19.03 11.18
N LEU A 206 6.26 -19.83 10.32
CA LEU A 206 5.87 -21.19 10.68
C LEU A 206 7.11 -22.04 11.01
N PHE A 207 8.15 -21.95 10.18
CA PHE A 207 9.44 -22.58 10.44
C PHE A 207 10.04 -22.13 11.77
N SER A 208 10.05 -20.83 12.09
CA SER A 208 10.66 -20.33 13.33
C SER A 208 9.89 -20.78 14.57
N VAL A 209 8.56 -20.91 14.50
CA VAL A 209 7.75 -21.51 15.57
C VAL A 209 8.12 -22.98 15.77
N PHE A 210 8.19 -23.78 14.70
CA PHE A 210 8.60 -25.18 14.81
C PHE A 210 10.03 -25.34 15.32
N TYR A 211 10.94 -24.48 14.86
CA TYR A 211 12.34 -24.46 15.30
C TYR A 211 12.44 -24.17 16.80
N TRP A 212 11.66 -23.20 17.29
CA TRP A 212 11.57 -22.89 18.72
C TRP A 212 10.97 -24.05 19.53
N LEU A 213 9.86 -24.64 19.07
CA LEU A 213 9.24 -25.81 19.71
C LEU A 213 10.19 -27.02 19.81
N ALA A 214 11.12 -27.15 18.84
CA ALA A 214 12.16 -28.17 18.86
C ALA A 214 13.36 -27.83 19.77
N GLY A 215 13.33 -26.72 20.51
CA GLY A 215 14.42 -26.27 21.39
C GLY A 215 15.58 -25.61 20.64
N GLY A 216 15.33 -25.07 19.44
CA GLY A 216 16.35 -24.41 18.63
C GLY A 216 16.93 -23.15 19.28
N THR A 217 18.22 -22.88 19.03
CA THR A 217 18.92 -21.72 19.59
C THR A 217 19.66 -20.93 18.51
N ASN A 218 19.82 -19.62 18.71
CA ASN A 218 20.62 -18.80 17.81
C ASN A 218 22.13 -19.04 17.94
N ASN A 219 22.94 -18.26 17.23
CA ASN A 219 24.40 -18.34 17.30
C ASN A 219 24.96 -18.12 18.72
N GLY A 220 24.30 -17.30 19.54
CA GLY A 220 24.68 -17.02 20.93
C GLY A 220 24.03 -17.94 21.98
N GLY A 221 23.35 -19.02 21.56
CA GLY A 221 22.72 -19.98 22.48
C GLY A 221 21.40 -19.51 23.11
N LYS A 222 20.84 -18.38 22.68
CA LYS A 222 19.54 -17.89 23.18
C LYS A 222 18.38 -18.67 22.55
N PRO A 223 17.23 -18.84 23.24
CA PRO A 223 16.10 -19.66 22.79
C PRO A 223 15.24 -18.98 21.70
N TYR A 224 15.78 -18.02 20.96
CA TYR A 224 15.06 -17.33 19.89
C TYR A 224 16.02 -17.01 18.74
N ILE A 225 15.52 -17.02 17.50
CA ILE A 225 16.32 -16.65 16.32
C ILE A 225 16.57 -15.14 16.30
N TYR A 226 15.49 -14.36 16.45
CA TYR A 226 15.49 -12.90 16.55
C TYR A 226 14.86 -12.49 17.88
N SER A 227 15.39 -11.47 18.54
CA SER A 227 14.81 -10.92 19.78
C SER A 227 13.35 -10.49 19.58
N ALA A 228 13.04 -9.95 18.40
CA ALA A 228 11.70 -9.58 17.96
C ALA A 228 10.72 -10.77 17.80
N LEU A 229 11.23 -12.00 17.66
CA LEU A 229 10.44 -13.24 17.60
C LEU A 229 10.72 -14.12 18.82
N ASN A 230 10.91 -13.50 19.99
CA ASN A 230 11.04 -14.26 21.23
C ASN A 230 9.64 -14.78 21.65
N TYR A 231 9.38 -16.05 21.38
CA TYR A 231 8.09 -16.68 21.67
C TYR A 231 7.81 -16.83 23.17
N ASP A 232 8.83 -16.69 24.02
CA ASP A 232 8.65 -16.61 25.48
C ASP A 232 8.05 -15.24 25.91
N ASP A 233 8.26 -14.18 25.10
CA ASP A 233 7.62 -12.86 25.25
C ASP A 233 6.39 -12.77 24.32
N PHE A 234 5.30 -13.41 24.77
CA PHE A 234 4.07 -13.57 24.00
C PHE A 234 3.46 -12.25 23.51
N LYS A 235 3.60 -11.15 24.28
CA LYS A 235 2.98 -9.85 23.97
C LYS A 235 3.61 -9.17 22.76
N LYS A 236 4.95 -9.11 22.69
CA LYS A 236 5.65 -8.49 21.56
C LYS A 236 5.51 -9.32 20.29
N THR A 237 5.64 -10.64 20.42
CA THR A 237 5.57 -11.56 19.29
C THR A 237 4.17 -11.59 18.67
N THR A 238 3.11 -11.54 19.47
CA THR A 238 1.72 -11.51 18.97
C THR A 238 1.41 -10.21 18.23
N ALA A 239 1.92 -9.05 18.70
CA ALA A 239 1.72 -7.77 18.01
C ALA A 239 2.39 -7.74 16.63
N ILE A 240 3.62 -8.28 16.51
CA ILE A 240 4.35 -8.36 15.24
C ILE A 240 3.65 -9.33 14.27
N LEU A 241 3.23 -10.50 14.76
CA LEU A 241 2.48 -11.47 13.96
C LEU A 241 1.12 -10.92 13.51
N LEU A 242 0.45 -10.11 14.33
CA LEU A 242 -0.80 -9.45 13.98
C LEU A 242 -0.57 -8.38 12.90
N VAL A 243 0.48 -7.56 13.00
CA VAL A 243 0.83 -6.57 11.97
C VAL A 243 1.19 -7.27 10.65
N VAL A 244 2.00 -8.33 10.69
CA VAL A 244 2.33 -9.12 9.51
C VAL A 244 1.08 -9.79 8.94
N PHE A 245 0.19 -10.37 9.76
CA PHE A 245 -1.08 -10.95 9.32
C PHE A 245 -2.02 -9.90 8.68
N LEU A 246 -2.12 -8.70 9.25
CA LEU A 246 -2.91 -7.60 8.71
C LEU A 246 -2.32 -7.06 7.39
N LEU A 247 -1.00 -7.08 7.24
CA LEU A 247 -0.31 -6.73 5.99
C LEU A 247 -0.41 -7.87 4.95
N VAL A 248 -0.46 -9.14 5.36
CA VAL A 248 -0.56 -10.32 4.49
C VAL A 248 -1.92 -10.44 3.80
N TRP A 249 -2.99 -9.92 4.42
CA TRP A 249 -4.35 -10.08 3.91
C TRP A 249 -4.99 -8.74 3.53
N LEU A 250 -4.57 -8.11 2.43
CA LEU A 250 -5.41 -7.10 1.75
C LEU A 250 -6.41 -7.77 0.80
N SER A 251 -7.26 -8.64 1.36
CA SER A 251 -8.46 -9.11 0.67
C SER A 251 -9.64 -8.19 1.06
N LEU A 252 -10.60 -7.97 0.15
CA LEU A 252 -11.83 -7.21 0.44
C LEU A 252 -12.49 -7.62 1.78
N PRO A 253 -12.55 -8.92 2.17
CA PRO A 253 -12.98 -9.33 3.51
C PRO A 253 -12.21 -8.73 4.69
N VAL A 254 -10.89 -8.56 4.58
CA VAL A 254 -10.05 -8.03 5.66
C VAL A 254 -10.08 -6.51 5.71
N PHE A 255 -10.21 -5.84 4.55
CA PHE A 255 -10.54 -4.41 4.53
C PHE A 255 -11.87 -4.13 5.25
N VAL A 256 -12.88 -4.98 4.99
CA VAL A 256 -14.17 -4.92 5.72
C VAL A 256 -13.99 -5.21 7.20
N ALA A 257 -13.18 -6.21 7.59
CA ALA A 257 -12.89 -6.52 8.99
C ALA A 257 -12.18 -5.37 9.72
N TYR A 258 -11.18 -4.75 9.10
CA TYR A 258 -10.52 -3.54 9.62
C TYR A 258 -11.53 -2.43 9.89
N ARG A 259 -12.38 -2.11 8.89
CA ARG A 259 -13.41 -1.08 9.04
C ARG A 259 -14.41 -1.41 10.14
N LEU A 260 -14.85 -2.67 10.24
CA LEU A 260 -15.72 -3.14 11.35
C LEU A 260 -15.08 -2.96 12.72
N ILE A 261 -13.80 -3.33 12.88
CA ILE A 261 -13.07 -3.20 14.15
C ILE A 261 -12.94 -1.72 14.54
N VAL A 262 -12.51 -0.86 13.60
CA VAL A 262 -12.37 0.58 13.85
C VAL A 262 -13.71 1.23 14.14
N THR A 263 -14.78 0.86 13.43
CA THR A 263 -16.13 1.33 13.73
C THR A 263 -16.58 0.91 15.12
N ALA A 264 -16.41 -0.36 15.50
CA ALA A 264 -16.80 -0.85 16.82
C ALA A 264 -16.02 -0.17 17.95
N TYR A 265 -14.71 0.01 17.77
CA TYR A 265 -13.84 0.72 18.70
C TYR A 265 -14.30 2.18 18.91
N ASN A 266 -14.51 2.93 17.83
CA ASN A 266 -14.92 4.33 17.92
C ASN A 266 -16.33 4.48 18.50
N LEU A 267 -17.26 3.57 18.18
CA LEU A 267 -18.61 3.57 18.78
C LEU A 267 -18.57 3.24 20.27
N GLY A 268 -17.70 2.33 20.71
CA GLY A 268 -17.50 2.02 22.12
C GLY A 268 -17.04 3.26 22.90
N TRP A 269 -16.03 3.97 22.39
CA TRP A 269 -15.58 5.23 22.97
C TRP A 269 -16.62 6.33 22.90
N LEU A 270 -17.36 6.46 21.80
CA LEU A 270 -18.45 7.43 21.68
C LEU A 270 -19.54 7.17 22.74
N GLY A 271 -19.93 5.91 22.92
CA GLY A 271 -20.88 5.50 23.95
C GLY A 271 -20.40 5.81 25.36
N TYR A 272 -19.15 5.47 25.68
CA TYR A 272 -18.52 5.84 26.96
C TYR A 272 -18.55 7.36 27.20
N ASN A 273 -18.19 8.15 26.18
CA ASN A 273 -18.16 9.60 26.31
C ASN A 273 -19.55 10.24 26.43
N ILE A 274 -20.56 9.69 25.75
CA ILE A 274 -21.96 10.12 25.92
C ILE A 274 -22.45 9.80 27.34
N TYR A 275 -22.09 8.62 27.87
CA TYR A 275 -22.43 8.22 29.22
C TYR A 275 -21.79 9.13 30.27
N GLU A 276 -20.49 9.40 30.13
CA GLU A 276 -19.69 10.18 31.09
C GLU A 276 -20.04 11.68 31.05
N PHE A 277 -20.04 12.29 29.86
CA PHE A 277 -20.11 13.75 29.71
C PHE A 277 -21.51 14.27 29.33
N ARG A 278 -22.47 13.38 29.02
CA ARG A 278 -23.87 13.71 28.68
C ARG A 278 -23.96 14.82 27.63
N ALA A 279 -24.82 15.82 27.85
CA ALA A 279 -25.02 16.94 26.93
C ALA A 279 -23.76 17.83 26.78
N LYS A 280 -22.92 17.93 27.81
CA LYS A 280 -21.69 18.73 27.76
C LYS A 280 -20.65 18.15 26.80
N LEU A 281 -20.81 16.92 26.34
CA LEU A 281 -20.01 16.39 25.23
C LEU A 281 -20.10 17.29 23.98
N PHE A 282 -21.30 17.76 23.66
CA PHE A 282 -21.59 18.45 22.40
C PHE A 282 -21.17 19.91 22.37
N ILE A 283 -20.43 20.42 23.37
CA ILE A 283 -19.88 21.78 23.31
C ILE A 283 -18.46 21.79 22.72
N PHE A 284 -17.73 20.67 22.79
CA PHE A 284 -16.33 20.60 22.37
C PHE A 284 -16.18 20.27 20.87
N LEU A 285 -15.34 21.03 20.16
CA LEU A 285 -15.01 20.82 18.74
C LEU A 285 -14.42 19.42 18.49
N THR A 286 -13.59 18.96 19.43
CA THR A 286 -12.94 17.65 19.38
C THR A 286 -13.98 16.52 19.35
N ASN A 287 -15.06 16.66 20.12
CA ASN A 287 -16.17 15.72 20.14
C ASN A 287 -17.05 15.84 18.88
N TRP A 288 -17.27 17.04 18.32
CA TRP A 288 -17.97 17.20 17.04
C TRP A 288 -17.21 16.50 15.91
N THR A 289 -15.89 16.69 15.85
CA THR A 289 -15.03 16.04 14.84
C THR A 289 -15.03 14.52 15.04
N PHE A 290 -14.96 14.04 16.28
CA PHE A 290 -15.05 12.62 16.60
C PHE A 290 -16.40 12.01 16.21
N LEU A 291 -17.51 12.73 16.38
CA LEU A 291 -18.84 12.30 15.95
C LEU A 291 -18.93 12.20 14.42
N ILE A 292 -18.44 13.19 13.69
CA ILE A 292 -18.39 13.17 12.21
C ILE A 292 -17.57 11.97 11.72
N LEU A 293 -16.41 11.72 12.35
CA LEU A 293 -15.56 10.58 12.05
C LEU A 293 -16.28 9.25 12.31
N ASN A 294 -17.03 9.14 13.41
CA ASN A 294 -17.85 7.96 13.68
C ASN A 294 -18.90 7.73 12.60
N ILE A 295 -19.65 8.77 12.23
CA ILE A 295 -20.66 8.71 11.15
C ILE A 295 -20.00 8.26 9.83
N TYR A 296 -18.84 8.83 9.50
CA TYR A 296 -18.05 8.43 8.34
C TYR A 296 -17.70 6.93 8.37
N PHE A 297 -17.15 6.43 9.49
CA PHE A 297 -16.76 5.03 9.61
C PHE A 297 -17.96 4.08 9.57
N VAL A 298 -19.09 4.40 10.21
CA VAL A 298 -20.32 3.59 10.10
C VAL A 298 -20.74 3.49 8.64
N PHE A 299 -20.84 4.62 7.94
CA PHE A 299 -21.26 4.65 6.55
C PHE A 299 -20.26 3.90 5.64
N GLY A 300 -18.96 4.13 5.82
CA GLY A 300 -17.90 3.45 5.08
C GLY A 300 -17.91 1.94 5.28
N THR A 301 -18.15 1.48 6.51
CA THR A 301 -18.30 0.06 6.85
C THR A 301 -19.52 -0.54 6.16
N THR A 302 -20.67 0.13 6.19
CA THR A 302 -21.89 -0.32 5.49
C THR A 302 -21.64 -0.51 3.98
N LEU A 303 -21.03 0.48 3.33
CA LEU A 303 -20.70 0.39 1.89
C LEU A 303 -19.74 -0.76 1.60
N SER A 304 -18.75 -0.99 2.47
CA SER A 304 -17.77 -2.06 2.30
C SER A 304 -18.39 -3.45 2.48
N CYS A 305 -19.31 -3.61 3.44
CA CYS A 305 -20.10 -4.82 3.64
C CYS A 305 -21.00 -5.12 2.43
N ILE A 306 -21.65 -4.10 1.86
CA ILE A 306 -22.46 -4.24 0.64
C ILE A 306 -21.58 -4.71 -0.53
N ALA A 307 -20.43 -4.08 -0.73
CA ALA A 307 -19.48 -4.47 -1.78
C ALA A 307 -19.01 -5.93 -1.61
N LEU A 308 -18.67 -6.34 -0.39
CA LEU A 308 -18.29 -7.72 -0.10
C LEU A 308 -19.43 -8.73 -0.35
N HIS A 309 -20.67 -8.35 -0.02
CA HIS A 309 -21.84 -9.18 -0.27
C HIS A 309 -22.06 -9.38 -1.79
N GLN A 310 -21.95 -8.31 -2.57
CA GLN A 310 -22.10 -8.34 -4.02
C GLN A 310 -20.99 -9.17 -4.69
N ASP A 311 -19.73 -9.01 -4.27
CA ASP A 311 -18.60 -9.81 -4.77
C ASP A 311 -18.84 -11.32 -4.54
N ARG A 312 -19.27 -11.69 -3.33
CA ARG A 312 -19.65 -13.08 -3.01
C ARG A 312 -20.83 -13.58 -3.83
N LYS A 313 -21.81 -12.73 -4.14
CA LYS A 313 -22.96 -13.09 -5.01
C LYS A 313 -22.50 -13.32 -6.45
N MET A 314 -21.60 -12.49 -6.98
CA MET A 314 -21.02 -12.64 -8.32
C MET A 314 -20.12 -13.87 -8.46
N LEU A 315 -19.51 -14.34 -7.36
CA LEU A 315 -18.73 -15.59 -7.32
C LEU A 315 -19.61 -16.85 -7.36
N LYS A 316 -20.87 -16.77 -6.92
CA LYS A 316 -21.81 -17.91 -6.90
C LYS A 316 -22.61 -18.10 -8.19
N LYS A 317 -22.58 -17.15 -9.14
CA LYS A 317 -23.30 -17.26 -10.43
C LYS A 317 -22.59 -18.27 -11.38
N PRO A 318 -23.33 -19.16 -12.07
CA PRO A 318 -22.74 -20.13 -13.00
C PRO A 318 -22.02 -19.43 -14.18
N ALA A 319 -20.91 -20.02 -14.63
CA ALA A 319 -19.97 -19.41 -15.60
C ALA A 319 -20.61 -18.97 -16.93
N ARG A 320 -21.71 -19.60 -17.35
CA ARG A 320 -22.45 -19.28 -18.59
C ARG A 320 -23.17 -17.91 -18.53
N MET A 321 -23.49 -17.42 -17.32
CA MET A 321 -24.03 -16.08 -17.09
C MET A 321 -22.95 -15.00 -16.95
N ARG A 322 -21.68 -15.38 -16.72
CA ARG A 322 -20.56 -14.43 -16.62
C ARG A 322 -20.08 -13.90 -17.97
N SER A 323 -20.28 -14.63 -19.08
CA SER A 323 -19.76 -14.22 -20.39
C SER A 323 -20.69 -13.31 -21.21
N GLY A 324 -21.94 -13.10 -20.76
CA GLY A 324 -22.90 -12.21 -21.44
C GLY A 324 -22.91 -10.77 -20.94
N GLN A 325 -22.15 -10.45 -19.89
CA GLN A 325 -22.09 -9.13 -19.25
C GLN A 325 -20.64 -8.60 -19.14
N VAL A 326 -19.76 -8.91 -20.09
CA VAL A 326 -18.43 -8.27 -20.16
C VAL A 326 -18.54 -6.95 -20.93
N GLY A 327 -19.33 -6.03 -20.40
CA GLY A 327 -19.12 -4.60 -20.56
C GLY A 327 -18.31 -4.07 -19.37
N PRO A 328 -17.81 -2.82 -19.38
CA PRO A 328 -17.04 -2.28 -18.26
C PRO A 328 -17.84 -2.43 -16.98
N THR A 329 -17.16 -2.89 -15.92
CA THR A 329 -17.68 -3.10 -14.56
C THR A 329 -18.84 -2.17 -14.25
N GLU A 330 -20.05 -2.73 -14.16
CA GLU A 330 -21.20 -2.08 -13.55
C GLU A 330 -20.83 -1.76 -12.10
N ASP A 331 -20.39 -0.53 -11.89
CA ASP A 331 -20.30 0.08 -10.58
C ASP A 331 -21.71 0.07 -9.97
N LEU A 332 -21.92 -0.77 -8.95
CA LEU A 332 -23.01 -0.70 -7.96
C LEU A 332 -24.37 -0.22 -8.50
N GLU A 333 -25.15 -1.15 -9.07
CA GLU A 333 -26.60 -1.06 -9.36
C GLU A 333 -27.10 0.34 -9.78
N MET A 334 -26.85 0.74 -11.04
CA MET A 334 -27.64 1.78 -11.70
C MET A 334 -29.04 1.25 -12.04
N GLY A 335 -30.07 1.71 -11.31
CA GLY A 335 -31.47 1.46 -11.66
C GLY A 335 -31.84 2.16 -12.97
N PRO A 336 -32.92 1.75 -13.65
CA PRO A 336 -33.18 2.15 -15.03
C PRO A 336 -33.63 3.61 -15.07
N GLY A 337 -32.76 4.47 -15.60
CA GLY A 337 -33.12 5.84 -15.99
C GLY A 337 -33.77 5.79 -17.37
N ASN A 338 -35.01 6.27 -17.43
CA ASN A 338 -35.88 6.32 -18.59
C ASN A 338 -35.18 6.75 -19.90
N ASN A 339 -35.65 6.16 -20.99
CA ASN A 339 -35.51 6.68 -22.34
C ASN A 339 -35.82 8.18 -22.37
N SER A 340 -34.83 8.99 -22.73
CA SER A 340 -35.03 10.22 -23.48
C SER A 340 -33.73 10.50 -24.21
N ASP A 341 -33.78 10.28 -25.52
CA ASP A 341 -32.85 10.87 -26.47
C ASP A 341 -32.80 12.37 -26.20
N ASP A 342 -31.65 12.89 -25.76
CA ASP A 342 -31.31 14.30 -25.97
C ASP A 342 -29.80 14.52 -25.86
N VAL A 343 -29.30 15.10 -26.95
CA VAL A 343 -27.91 15.49 -27.20
C VAL A 343 -27.62 16.75 -26.39
N ASP A 344 -26.81 16.65 -25.35
CA ASP A 344 -26.06 17.79 -24.80
C ASP A 344 -24.85 17.30 -23.99
N GLY A 345 -23.67 17.87 -24.26
CA GLY A 345 -22.38 17.47 -23.69
C GLY A 345 -22.17 17.86 -22.22
N ARG A 346 -23.20 17.67 -21.38
CA ARG A 346 -23.06 17.80 -19.93
C ARG A 346 -22.42 16.52 -19.39
N GLU A 347 -21.29 16.66 -18.70
CA GLU A 347 -20.71 15.58 -17.91
C GLU A 347 -21.81 15.02 -16.99
N VAL A 348 -22.33 13.83 -17.34
CA VAL A 348 -23.32 13.14 -16.53
C VAL A 348 -22.63 12.77 -15.21
N ASP A 349 -23.09 13.37 -14.12
CA ASP A 349 -22.51 13.14 -12.80
C ASP A 349 -22.70 11.68 -12.38
N ALA A 350 -21.62 10.90 -12.50
CA ALA A 350 -21.62 9.48 -12.20
C ALA A 350 -21.85 9.16 -10.71
N LEU A 351 -21.72 10.15 -9.80
CA LEU A 351 -21.88 9.93 -8.37
C LEU A 351 -23.32 10.18 -7.90
N ARG A 352 -23.93 9.14 -7.34
CA ARG A 352 -25.18 9.28 -6.57
C ARG A 352 -25.00 10.21 -5.37
N TRP A 353 -26.08 10.86 -4.95
CA TRP A 353 -26.08 11.84 -3.84
C TRP A 353 -25.47 11.31 -2.54
N HIS A 354 -25.74 10.05 -2.19
CA HIS A 354 -25.20 9.43 -0.97
C HIS A 354 -23.67 9.21 -1.04
N HIS A 355 -23.10 8.98 -2.23
CA HIS A 355 -21.65 8.93 -2.40
C HIS A 355 -21.01 10.31 -2.23
N LYS A 356 -21.69 11.39 -2.65
CA LYS A 356 -21.24 12.77 -2.41
C LYS A 356 -21.22 13.11 -0.93
N ILE A 357 -22.26 12.71 -0.19
CA ILE A 357 -22.31 12.88 1.28
C ILE A 357 -21.19 12.08 1.94
N PHE A 358 -21.00 10.82 1.54
CA PHE A 358 -19.92 9.99 2.08
C PHE A 358 -18.54 10.63 1.83
N TRP A 359 -18.31 11.18 0.63
CA TRP A 359 -17.08 11.86 0.29
C TRP A 359 -16.89 13.17 1.07
N PHE A 360 -17.95 13.94 1.26
CA PHE A 360 -17.93 15.13 2.10
C PHE A 360 -17.55 14.80 3.55
N LEU A 361 -18.18 13.77 4.14
CA LEU A 361 -17.86 13.27 5.48
C LEU A 361 -16.41 12.79 5.58
N TYR A 362 -15.89 12.11 4.55
CA TYR A 362 -14.49 11.71 4.46
C TYR A 362 -13.55 12.92 4.52
N VAL A 363 -13.82 13.96 3.71
CA VAL A 363 -12.98 15.17 3.68
C VAL A 363 -12.95 15.87 5.04
N LEU A 364 -14.13 16.01 5.67
CA LEU A 364 -14.24 16.60 7.01
C LEU A 364 -13.48 15.77 8.05
N SER A 365 -13.63 14.43 8.01
CA SER A 365 -12.97 13.53 8.96
C SER A 365 -11.45 13.52 8.77
N ALA A 366 -10.98 13.45 7.52
CA ALA A 366 -9.56 13.39 7.20
C ALA A 366 -8.84 14.69 7.58
N THR A 367 -9.40 15.83 7.16
CA THR A 367 -8.80 17.14 7.47
C THR A 367 -8.99 17.49 8.94
N GLY A 368 -10.18 17.23 9.50
CA GLY A 368 -10.49 17.48 10.90
C GLY A 368 -9.65 16.64 11.86
N GLY A 369 -9.40 15.37 11.55
CA GLY A 369 -8.52 14.52 12.36
C GLY A 369 -7.12 15.12 12.51
N VAL A 370 -6.45 15.42 11.38
CA VAL A 370 -5.10 16.01 11.39
C VAL A 370 -5.08 17.38 12.06
N TRP A 371 -6.11 18.19 11.80
CA TRP A 371 -6.25 19.50 12.46
C TRP A 371 -6.35 19.34 13.97
N ILE A 372 -7.23 18.46 14.46
CA ILE A 372 -7.44 18.26 15.90
C ILE A 372 -6.17 17.77 16.57
N THR A 373 -5.42 16.87 15.93
CA THR A 373 -4.10 16.44 16.45
C THR A 373 -3.14 17.63 16.53
N ALA A 374 -3.01 18.42 15.47
CA ALA A 374 -2.12 19.56 15.47
C ALA A 374 -2.54 20.61 16.53
N GLY A 375 -3.80 21.04 16.54
CA GLY A 375 -4.30 22.07 17.43
C GLY A 375 -4.31 21.65 18.91
N TYR A 376 -4.69 20.40 19.20
CA TYR A 376 -4.69 19.92 20.58
C TYR A 376 -3.28 19.91 21.18
N TRP A 377 -2.34 19.21 20.54
CA TRP A 377 -1.01 18.99 21.10
C TRP A 377 -0.10 20.23 21.06
N THR A 378 -0.43 21.24 20.26
CA THR A 378 0.40 22.46 20.16
C THR A 378 -0.21 23.68 20.86
N VAL A 379 -1.54 23.76 20.98
CA VAL A 379 -2.23 24.96 21.48
C VAL A 379 -3.05 24.68 22.73
N LEU A 380 -3.78 23.56 22.76
CA LEU A 380 -4.82 23.31 23.78
C LEU A 380 -4.36 22.37 24.91
N PHE A 381 -3.22 21.71 24.79
CA PHE A 381 -2.75 20.77 25.80
C PHE A 381 -2.23 21.50 27.04
N GLU A 382 -2.99 21.43 28.13
CA GLU A 382 -2.68 22.09 29.42
C GLU A 382 -2.30 21.08 30.52
N GLY A 383 -1.65 19.99 30.14
CA GLY A 383 -1.17 18.98 31.11
C GLY A 383 -2.24 17.98 31.57
N ASP A 384 -3.36 17.88 30.84
CA ASP A 384 -4.37 16.84 31.06
C ASP A 384 -3.73 15.43 31.09
N PRO A 385 -4.26 14.49 31.90
CA PRO A 385 -3.83 13.11 31.86
C PRO A 385 -3.92 12.54 30.45
N VAL A 386 -2.79 12.07 29.92
CA VAL A 386 -2.72 11.41 28.61
C VAL A 386 -3.21 9.97 28.76
N ASP A 387 -4.52 9.82 28.95
CA ASP A 387 -5.21 8.55 29.05
C ASP A 387 -5.67 8.02 27.69
N ALA A 388 -6.26 6.82 27.68
CA ALA A 388 -6.71 6.20 26.45
C ALA A 388 -7.80 7.00 25.72
N ASN A 389 -8.66 7.71 26.44
CA ASN A 389 -9.72 8.52 25.86
C ASN A 389 -9.14 9.77 25.18
N ASN A 390 -8.19 10.42 25.84
CA ASN A 390 -7.43 11.56 25.32
C ASN A 390 -6.73 11.19 24.01
N ILE A 391 -5.92 10.13 24.04
CA ILE A 391 -5.21 9.62 22.85
C ILE A 391 -6.21 9.29 21.73
N THR A 392 -7.36 8.70 22.06
CA THR A 392 -8.40 8.35 21.08
C THR A 392 -8.94 9.58 20.35
N LYS A 393 -9.37 10.61 21.08
CA LYS A 393 -10.01 11.79 20.51
C LYS A 393 -9.03 12.74 19.81
N HIS A 394 -7.78 12.77 20.26
CA HIS A 394 -6.82 13.77 19.82
C HIS A 394 -5.74 13.23 18.88
N ALA A 395 -5.41 11.93 18.91
CA ALA A 395 -4.34 11.35 18.08
C ALA A 395 -4.81 10.23 17.15
N LEU A 396 -5.57 9.24 17.66
CA LEU A 396 -5.95 8.06 16.87
C LEU A 396 -6.85 8.38 15.69
N ASN A 397 -7.66 9.44 15.77
CA ASN A 397 -8.45 9.93 14.64
C ASN A 397 -7.60 10.18 13.38
N THR A 398 -6.44 10.82 13.55
CA THR A 398 -5.49 11.03 12.44
C THR A 398 -4.94 9.72 11.92
N VAL A 399 -4.55 8.81 12.82
CA VAL A 399 -4.01 7.49 12.45
C VAL A 399 -5.02 6.71 11.62
N PHE A 400 -6.28 6.63 12.07
CA PHE A 400 -7.34 5.92 11.35
C PHE A 400 -7.61 6.54 9.98
N MET A 401 -7.64 7.88 9.88
CA MET A 401 -7.88 8.55 8.61
C MET A 401 -6.70 8.44 7.64
N VAL A 402 -5.46 8.44 8.12
CA VAL A 402 -4.28 8.20 7.28
C VAL A 402 -4.31 6.76 6.75
N ILE A 403 -4.52 5.75 7.60
CA ILE A 403 -4.64 4.35 7.19
C ILE A 403 -5.78 4.20 6.17
N ASP A 404 -6.98 4.71 6.46
CA ASP A 404 -8.13 4.60 5.57
C ASP A 404 -7.93 5.37 4.25
N THR A 405 -7.14 6.45 4.25
CA THR A 405 -6.71 7.14 3.03
C THR A 405 -5.85 6.24 2.15
N PHE A 406 -4.88 5.52 2.73
CA PHE A 406 -4.03 4.59 1.98
C PHE A 406 -4.80 3.35 1.49
N LEU A 407 -5.79 2.89 2.25
CA LEU A 407 -6.57 1.70 1.92
C LEU A 407 -7.73 1.98 0.94
N SER A 408 -8.24 3.22 0.88
CA SER A 408 -9.35 3.61 0.01
C SER A 408 -8.88 4.33 -1.25
N LYS A 409 -9.73 4.38 -2.28
CA LYS A 409 -9.49 5.13 -3.53
C LYS A 409 -10.17 6.50 -3.53
N ILE A 410 -10.60 6.99 -2.37
CA ILE A 410 -11.31 8.27 -2.26
C ILE A 410 -10.28 9.38 -2.54
N PRO A 411 -10.52 10.28 -3.52
CA PRO A 411 -9.61 11.37 -3.81
C PRO A 411 -9.81 12.54 -2.85
N ILE A 412 -8.74 13.26 -2.53
CA ILE A 412 -8.83 14.60 -1.95
C ILE A 412 -8.55 15.61 -3.08
N ARG A 413 -9.38 16.67 -3.17
CA ARG A 413 -9.21 17.75 -4.15
C ARG A 413 -8.79 19.01 -3.41
N LEU A 414 -7.87 19.78 -3.98
CA LEU A 414 -7.34 20.98 -3.33
C LEU A 414 -8.44 21.92 -2.84
N LEU A 415 -9.44 22.22 -3.67
CA LEU A 415 -10.55 23.13 -3.32
C LEU A 415 -11.47 22.63 -2.19
N HIS A 416 -11.39 21.35 -1.81
CA HIS A 416 -12.21 20.80 -0.74
C HIS A 416 -11.79 21.30 0.65
N TRP A 417 -10.67 22.03 0.77
CA TRP A 417 -10.26 22.70 2.01
C TRP A 417 -11.30 23.72 2.52
N VAL A 418 -12.18 24.23 1.64
CA VAL A 418 -13.26 25.15 2.01
C VAL A 418 -14.30 24.47 2.92
N TYR A 419 -14.53 23.16 2.78
CA TYR A 419 -15.48 22.43 3.62
C TYR A 419 -15.09 22.38 5.11
N PRO A 420 -13.87 21.93 5.49
CA PRO A 420 -13.44 21.99 6.88
C PRO A 420 -13.30 23.42 7.38
N LEU A 421 -12.96 24.40 6.52
CA LEU A 421 -12.97 25.82 6.92
C LEU A 421 -14.38 26.28 7.34
N LEU A 422 -15.39 26.02 6.51
CA LEU A 422 -16.78 26.38 6.82
C LEU A 422 -17.27 25.67 8.08
N TYR A 423 -16.93 24.39 8.25
CA TYR A 423 -17.22 23.62 9.46
C TYR A 423 -16.63 24.28 10.72
N LEU A 424 -15.37 24.70 10.67
CA LEU A 424 -14.72 25.38 11.80
C LEU A 424 -15.34 26.76 12.05
N ALA A 425 -15.68 27.52 11.01
CA ALA A 425 -16.37 28.80 11.15
C ALA A 425 -17.74 28.63 11.83
N ILE A 426 -18.49 27.58 11.47
CA ILE A 426 -19.77 27.24 12.13
C ILE A 426 -19.54 26.92 13.61
N TYR A 427 -18.49 26.17 13.95
CA TYR A 427 -18.17 25.88 15.34
C TYR A 427 -17.81 27.14 16.13
N ILE A 428 -17.00 28.04 15.58
CA ILE A 428 -16.67 29.31 16.24
C ILE A 428 -17.93 30.14 16.47
N LEU A 429 -18.81 30.26 15.48
CA LEU A 429 -20.11 30.91 15.64
C LEU A 429 -20.94 30.27 16.75
N PHE A 430 -21.01 28.94 16.79
CA PHE A 430 -21.67 28.21 17.87
C PHE A 430 -21.05 28.54 19.23
N SER A 431 -19.72 28.58 19.35
CA SER A 431 -19.04 28.84 20.62
C SER A 431 -19.34 30.25 21.15
N VAL A 432 -19.46 31.25 20.26
CA VAL A 432 -19.85 32.62 20.63
C VAL A 432 -21.31 32.66 21.10
N ILE A 433 -22.22 31.99 20.38
CA ILE A 433 -23.63 31.91 20.78
C ILE A 433 -23.77 31.18 22.13
N TYR A 434 -23.02 30.10 22.32
CA TYR A 434 -23.04 29.32 23.57
C TYR A 434 -22.56 30.16 24.76
N TRP A 435 -21.50 30.94 24.57
CA TRP A 435 -21.02 31.89 25.57
C TRP A 435 -22.02 33.01 25.86
N LEU A 436 -22.64 33.61 24.83
CA LEU A 436 -23.70 34.62 25.00
C LEU A 436 -24.94 34.09 25.72
N ALA A 437 -25.14 32.78 25.76
CA ALA A 437 -26.19 32.09 26.48
C ALA A 437 -25.77 31.60 27.89
N ASP A 438 -24.68 32.16 28.44
CA ASP A 438 -24.10 31.81 29.75
C ASP A 438 -23.69 30.31 29.86
N GLY A 439 -23.27 29.73 28.74
CA GLY A 439 -22.78 28.35 28.68
C GLY A 439 -21.50 28.14 29.49
N THR A 440 -21.36 26.98 30.12
CA THR A 440 -20.20 26.63 30.96
C THR A 440 -19.58 25.28 30.58
N ASN A 441 -18.27 25.13 30.77
CA ASN A 441 -17.60 23.84 30.57
C ASN A 441 -17.93 22.83 31.67
N ASN A 442 -17.27 21.67 31.65
CA ASN A 442 -17.47 20.60 32.64
C ASN A 442 -17.18 21.04 34.08
N ASN A 443 -16.27 22.00 34.28
CA ASN A 443 -15.87 22.53 35.58
C ASN A 443 -16.74 23.70 36.05
N GLY A 444 -17.67 24.17 35.21
CA GLY A 444 -18.52 25.33 35.52
C GLY A 444 -17.90 26.68 35.14
N GLU A 445 -16.79 26.67 34.41
CA GLU A 445 -16.12 27.90 33.96
C GLU A 445 -16.83 28.47 32.71
N PRO A 446 -16.83 29.80 32.51
CA PRO A 446 -17.63 30.48 31.48
C PRO A 446 -17.00 30.43 30.07
N PHE A 447 -16.18 29.42 29.79
CA PHE A 447 -15.52 29.23 28.50
C PHE A 447 -15.43 27.74 28.17
N ILE A 448 -15.47 27.38 26.89
CA ILE A 448 -15.30 25.98 26.45
C ILE A 448 -13.83 25.58 26.50
N TYR A 449 -12.98 26.44 25.92
CA TYR A 449 -11.52 26.34 25.93
C TYR A 449 -10.98 27.61 26.56
N SER A 450 -9.95 27.51 27.40
CA SER A 450 -9.24 28.64 27.99
C SER A 450 -8.79 29.64 26.91
N ALA A 451 -8.26 29.14 25.80
CA ALA A 451 -7.86 29.91 24.62
C ALA A 451 -9.01 30.68 23.93
N LEU A 452 -10.26 30.29 24.18
CA LEU A 452 -11.48 30.96 23.70
C LEU A 452 -12.29 31.55 24.86
N ASN A 453 -11.64 31.99 25.93
CA ASN A 453 -12.30 32.71 27.00
C ASN A 453 -12.69 34.13 26.53
N TYR A 454 -13.93 34.30 26.09
CA TYR A 454 -14.43 35.57 25.58
C TYR A 454 -14.57 36.67 26.65
N ASN A 455 -14.61 36.31 27.93
CA ASN A 455 -14.62 37.28 29.04
C ASN A 455 -13.25 37.91 29.28
N ASP A 456 -12.16 37.19 28.93
CA ASP A 456 -10.78 37.64 29.08
C ASP A 456 -9.96 37.21 27.86
N PHE A 457 -10.38 37.70 26.68
CA PHE A 457 -9.84 37.22 25.42
C PHE A 457 -8.48 37.86 25.10
N GLN A 458 -7.42 37.06 25.15
CA GLN A 458 -6.09 37.53 24.77
C GLN A 458 -5.96 37.61 23.24
N LEU A 459 -5.50 38.76 22.74
CA LEU A 459 -5.28 39.00 21.31
C LEU A 459 -4.38 37.93 20.66
N THR A 460 -3.40 37.42 21.41
CA THR A 460 -2.48 36.36 20.96
C THR A 460 -3.23 35.10 20.51
N PHE A 461 -4.25 34.67 21.26
CA PHE A 461 -5.05 33.49 20.90
C PHE A 461 -5.92 33.74 19.67
N GLY A 462 -6.45 34.96 19.50
CA GLY A 462 -7.16 35.36 18.28
C GLY A 462 -6.29 35.31 17.04
N ILE A 463 -5.07 35.87 17.11
CA ILE A 463 -4.09 35.81 16.01
C ILE A 463 -3.74 34.35 15.70
N LEU A 464 -3.46 33.55 16.73
CA LEU A 464 -3.10 32.15 16.56
C LEU A 464 -4.24 31.35 15.93
N LEU A 465 -5.50 31.60 16.31
CA LEU A 465 -6.67 30.97 15.71
C LEU A 465 -6.78 31.31 14.22
N VAL A 466 -6.61 32.59 13.84
CA VAL A 466 -6.64 33.00 12.42
C VAL A 466 -5.53 32.34 11.62
N VAL A 467 -4.31 32.26 12.17
CA VAL A 467 -3.19 31.53 11.55
C VAL A 467 -3.51 30.04 11.40
N PHE A 468 -4.11 29.42 12.43
CA PHE A 468 -4.51 28.01 12.36
C PHE A 468 -5.58 27.73 11.30
N LEU A 469 -6.51 28.67 11.10
CA LEU A 469 -7.61 28.53 10.13
C LEU A 469 -7.18 28.86 8.68
N LEU A 470 -6.38 29.90 8.48
CA LEU A 470 -6.04 30.40 7.13
C LEU A 470 -4.69 29.92 6.61
N VAL A 471 -3.81 29.41 7.47
CA VAL A 471 -2.48 28.93 7.08
C VAL A 471 -2.31 27.45 7.39
N VAL A 472 -2.46 27.05 8.66
CA VAL A 472 -2.20 25.67 9.08
C VAL A 472 -3.20 24.71 8.43
N LEU A 473 -4.51 25.02 8.47
CA LEU A 473 -5.54 24.17 7.86
C LEU A 473 -5.31 23.92 6.35
N PRO A 474 -5.08 24.94 5.49
CA PRO A 474 -4.73 24.70 4.09
C PRO A 474 -3.45 23.86 3.91
N ILE A 475 -2.42 24.08 4.73
CA ILE A 475 -1.19 23.29 4.68
C ILE A 475 -1.45 21.82 5.03
N LEU A 476 -2.21 21.54 6.10
CA LEU A 476 -2.59 20.18 6.47
C LEU A 476 -3.43 19.50 5.39
N HIS A 477 -4.35 20.24 4.76
CA HIS A 477 -5.13 19.74 3.63
C HIS A 477 -4.24 19.46 2.40
N LEU A 478 -3.23 20.30 2.15
CA LEU A 478 -2.25 20.09 1.09
C LEU A 478 -1.37 18.85 1.36
N ILE A 479 -0.97 18.62 2.60
CA ILE A 479 -0.25 17.40 3.01
C ILE A 479 -1.10 16.17 2.72
N LEU A 480 -2.38 16.18 3.13
CA LEU A 480 -3.32 15.08 2.84
C LEU A 480 -3.53 14.88 1.33
N PHE A 481 -3.63 15.96 0.55
CA PHE A 481 -3.64 15.88 -0.90
C PHE A 481 -2.37 15.20 -1.42
N GLY A 482 -1.19 15.60 -0.93
CA GLY A 482 0.09 14.96 -1.25
C GLY A 482 0.09 13.47 -0.92
N VAL A 483 -0.43 13.07 0.24
CA VAL A 483 -0.59 11.66 0.64
C VAL A 483 -1.49 10.91 -0.36
N THR A 484 -2.62 11.49 -0.79
CA THR A 484 -3.46 10.84 -1.81
C THR A 484 -2.75 10.71 -3.16
N LYS A 485 -1.93 11.69 -3.56
CA LYS A 485 -1.13 11.61 -4.79
C LYS A 485 -0.01 10.59 -4.68
N LEU A 486 0.64 10.48 -3.52
CA LEU A 486 1.62 9.46 -3.24
C LEU A 486 0.99 8.06 -3.31
N ARG A 487 -0.13 7.85 -2.61
CA ARG A 487 -0.92 6.61 -2.70
C ARG A 487 -1.28 6.29 -4.14
N ASP A 488 -1.83 7.26 -4.88
CA ASP A 488 -2.24 7.06 -6.27
C ASP A 488 -1.03 6.72 -7.16
N HIS A 489 0.13 7.36 -6.95
CA HIS A 489 1.36 7.04 -7.66
C HIS A 489 1.86 5.62 -7.34
N LEU A 490 1.86 5.25 -6.06
CA LEU A 490 2.20 3.90 -5.59
C LEU A 490 1.21 2.85 -6.11
N SER A 491 -0.03 3.23 -6.39
CA SER A 491 -1.07 2.34 -6.95
C SER A 491 -1.07 2.23 -8.48
N LYS A 492 -0.35 3.13 -9.18
CA LYS A 492 -0.26 3.18 -10.65
C LYS A 492 0.97 2.45 -11.21
N LYS A 493 1.96 2.17 -10.35
CA LYS A 493 3.08 1.26 -10.60
C LYS A 493 2.71 -0.10 -10.04
#